data_AF-U2Z5L3-F1
#
_entry.id   AF-U2Z5L3-F1
#
_cell.length_a   1.000
_cell.length_b   1.000
_cell.length_c   1.000
_cell.angle_alpha   90.00
_cell.angle_beta   90.00
_cell.angle_gamma   90.00
#
_symmetry.space_group_name_H-M   'P 1'
#
loop_
_entity.id
_entity.type
_entity.pdbx_description
1 polymer ?
#
loop_
_entity_poly.entity_id
_entity_poly.type
_entity_poly.pdbx_seq_one_letter_code
_entity_poly.pdbx_strand_id
1 'polypeptide(L)'
;MSRLSRLTERRILKTLAEGGLQGLEGEGRPLPDRSGEACVDAGEAAGFRIMAEAGVLPEKIVLKKQVAAQRAVLLDLTDAKERKAAMAQLSDLEMRQAIAEEARRRFLHR
;
A
#
# COMPACT_ATOMS: atom_id res chain seq x y z
N MET A 1 -0.95 37.69 7.92
CA MET A 1 -1.75 36.58 7.34
C MET A 1 -1.60 36.57 5.82
N SER A 2 -1.18 35.45 5.22
CA SER A 2 -1.03 35.34 3.76
C SER A 2 -2.38 35.39 3.03
N ARG A 3 -2.39 35.63 1.71
CA ARG A 3 -3.62 35.55 0.89
C ARG A 3 -4.21 34.12 0.90
N LEU A 4 -3.35 33.10 0.88
CA LEU A 4 -3.76 31.71 0.95
C LEU A 4 -4.45 31.41 2.28
N SER A 5 -3.87 31.86 3.40
CA SER A 5 -4.46 31.67 4.72
C SER A 5 -5.89 32.22 4.81
N ARG A 6 -6.14 33.41 4.22
CA ARG A 6 -7.49 34.01 4.18
C ARG A 6 -8.47 33.23 3.30
N LEU A 7 -8.00 32.65 2.20
CA LEU A 7 -8.82 31.81 1.33
C LEU A 7 -9.18 30.50 2.04
N THR A 8 -8.20 29.86 2.68
CA THR A 8 -8.38 28.63 3.47
C THR A 8 -9.37 28.85 4.60
N GLU A 9 -9.21 29.92 5.37
CA GLU A 9 -10.11 30.27 6.49
C GLU A 9 -11.55 30.43 6.02
N ARG A 10 -11.77 31.18 4.93
CA ARG A 10 -13.12 31.34 4.35
C ARG A 10 -13.73 30.01 3.91
N ARG A 11 -12.92 29.07 3.42
CA ARG A 11 -13.39 27.75 3.01
C ARG A 11 -13.78 26.90 4.22
N ILE A 12 -12.97 26.90 5.26
CA ILE A 12 -13.25 26.21 6.53
C ILE A 12 -14.56 26.72 7.13
N LEU A 13 -14.71 28.05 7.26
CA LEU A 13 -15.91 28.67 7.82
C LEU A 13 -17.17 28.36 7.01
N LYS A 14 -17.07 28.33 5.68
CA LYS A 14 -18.17 27.92 4.82
C LYS A 14 -18.58 26.47 5.08
N THR A 15 -17.63 25.54 5.07
CA THR A 15 -17.92 24.11 5.28
C THR A 15 -18.47 23.83 6.69
N LEU A 16 -18.01 24.57 7.71
CA LEU A 16 -18.56 24.54 9.06
C LEU A 16 -20.04 24.95 9.08
N ALA A 17 -20.38 26.07 8.44
CA ALA A 17 -21.75 26.56 8.38
C ALA A 17 -22.70 25.61 7.63
N GLU A 18 -22.17 24.89 6.63
CA GLU A 18 -22.89 23.85 5.89
C GLU A 18 -23.00 22.52 6.66
N GLY A 19 -22.42 22.42 7.85
CA GLY A 19 -22.41 21.19 8.66
C GLY A 19 -21.49 20.09 8.11
N GLY A 20 -20.69 20.37 7.07
CA GLY A 20 -19.86 19.37 6.39
C GLY A 20 -18.64 18.88 7.20
N LEU A 21 -18.43 19.41 8.40
CA LEU A 21 -17.40 18.94 9.35
C LEU A 21 -18.02 18.21 10.56
N GLN A 22 -19.30 17.87 10.52
CA GLN A 22 -20.01 17.07 11.53
C GLN A 22 -20.38 15.70 10.96
N GLY A 23 -20.52 14.70 11.82
CA GLY A 23 -20.78 13.31 11.43
C GLY A 23 -19.61 12.65 10.69
N LEU A 24 -18.37 13.10 10.89
CA LEU A 24 -17.21 12.52 10.20
C LEU A 24 -16.93 11.10 10.69
N GLU A 25 -16.34 10.28 9.82
CA GLU A 25 -15.92 8.94 10.20
C GLU A 25 -14.91 9.00 11.35
N GLY A 26 -15.25 8.37 12.47
CA GLY A 26 -14.42 8.40 13.68
C GLY A 26 -14.64 9.61 14.60
N GLU A 27 -15.62 10.47 14.34
CA GLU A 27 -15.94 11.59 15.22
C GLU A 27 -16.29 11.11 16.64
N GLY A 28 -15.67 11.75 17.64
CA GLY A 28 -15.81 11.39 19.06
C GLY A 28 -15.11 10.09 19.48
N ARG A 29 -14.47 9.36 18.55
CA ARG A 29 -13.72 8.14 18.85
C ARG A 29 -12.24 8.47 19.12
N PRO A 30 -11.54 7.65 19.93
CA PRO A 30 -10.11 7.78 20.07
C PRO A 30 -9.43 7.62 18.71
N LEU A 31 -8.29 8.30 18.54
CA LEU A 31 -7.44 8.08 17.38
C LEU A 31 -7.05 6.59 17.29
N PRO A 32 -7.01 6.01 16.08
CA PRO A 32 -6.59 4.63 15.92
C PRO A 32 -5.16 4.44 16.43
N ASP A 33 -4.90 3.30 17.06
CA ASP A 33 -3.56 2.94 17.51
C ASP A 33 -2.64 2.78 16.29
N ARG A 34 -1.55 3.56 16.29
CA ARG A 34 -0.53 3.58 15.25
C ARG A 34 0.87 3.37 15.82
N SER A 35 0.98 2.80 17.02
CA SER A 35 2.26 2.48 17.67
C SER A 35 3.17 1.62 16.77
N GLY A 36 2.61 0.74 15.93
CA GLY A 36 3.36 -0.05 14.95
C GLY A 36 3.98 0.74 13.79
N GLU A 37 3.54 1.98 13.55
CA GLU A 37 4.07 2.87 12.51
C GLU A 37 5.11 3.87 13.07
N ALA A 38 5.39 3.82 14.38
CA ALA A 38 6.25 4.80 15.06
C ALA A 38 7.70 4.86 14.54
N CYS A 39 8.18 3.79 13.90
CA CYS A 39 9.52 3.72 13.31
C CYS A 39 9.53 3.94 11.78
N VAL A 40 8.38 4.25 11.18
CA VAL A 40 8.25 4.51 9.74
C VAL A 40 8.19 6.02 9.51
N ASP A 41 8.75 6.50 8.40
CA ASP A 41 8.61 7.91 8.03
C ASP A 41 7.13 8.29 7.90
N ALA A 42 6.76 9.50 8.34
CA ALA A 42 5.37 9.94 8.39
C ALA A 42 4.72 9.99 6.98
N GLY A 43 5.51 10.33 5.95
CA GLY A 43 5.07 10.31 4.56
C GLY A 43 4.84 8.89 4.05
N GLU A 44 5.74 7.97 4.39
CA GLU A 44 5.61 6.55 4.04
C GLU A 44 4.40 5.89 4.72
N ALA A 45 4.22 6.13 6.02
CA ALA A 45 3.05 5.64 6.77
C ALA A 45 1.73 6.18 6.20
N ALA A 46 1.69 7.48 5.85
CA ALA A 46 0.52 8.07 5.18
C ALA A 46 0.27 7.46 3.80
N GLY A 47 1.32 7.24 3.00
CA GLY A 47 1.22 6.59 1.70
C GLY A 47 0.64 5.18 1.78
N PHE A 48 1.08 4.37 2.75
CA PHE A 48 0.55 3.02 2.95
C PHE A 48 -0.91 3.02 3.39
N ARG A 49 -1.33 3.97 4.23
CA ARG A 49 -2.74 4.10 4.62
C ARG A 49 -3.63 4.45 3.44
N ILE A 50 -3.24 5.43 2.63
CA ILE A 50 -3.97 5.81 1.41
C ILE A 50 -4.11 4.62 0.46
N MET A 51 -3.04 3.83 0.27
CA MET A 51 -3.09 2.62 -0.56
C MET A 51 -4.00 1.55 0.04
N ALA A 52 -3.94 1.32 1.35
CA ALA A 52 -4.76 0.33 2.04
C ALA A 52 -6.25 0.69 2.03
N GLU A 53 -6.59 1.96 2.28
CA GLU A 53 -7.96 2.50 2.22
C GLU A 53 -8.54 2.41 0.80
N ALA A 54 -7.71 2.63 -0.22
CA ALA A 54 -8.11 2.45 -1.62
C ALA A 54 -8.20 0.97 -2.06
N GLY A 55 -7.90 0.01 -1.17
CA GLY A 55 -7.86 -1.42 -1.49
C GLY A 55 -6.73 -1.82 -2.46
N VAL A 56 -5.77 -0.93 -2.70
CA VAL A 56 -4.68 -1.13 -3.65
C VAL A 56 -3.54 -1.84 -2.94
N LEU A 57 -3.40 -3.14 -3.21
CA LEU A 57 -2.24 -3.90 -2.76
C LEU A 57 -1.07 -3.62 -3.72
N PRO A 58 0.11 -3.15 -3.23
CA PRO A 58 1.25 -2.92 -4.11
C PRO A 58 1.62 -4.19 -4.89
N GLU A 59 1.97 -4.02 -6.16
CA GLU A 59 2.30 -5.13 -7.08
C GLU A 59 3.35 -6.09 -6.49
N LYS A 60 4.34 -5.55 -5.75
CA LYS A 60 5.33 -6.34 -4.98
C LYS A 60 4.68 -7.40 -4.07
N ILE A 61 3.62 -7.04 -3.35
CA ILE A 61 2.99 -7.95 -2.39
C ILE A 61 2.15 -9.01 -3.12
N VAL A 62 1.51 -8.64 -4.22
CA VAL A 62 0.80 -9.58 -5.09
C VAL A 62 1.79 -10.62 -5.64
N LEU A 63 2.91 -10.18 -6.21
CA LEU A 63 3.95 -11.05 -6.75
C LEU A 63 4.57 -11.95 -5.68
N LYS A 64 4.83 -11.42 -4.47
CA LYS A 64 5.34 -12.21 -3.35
C LYS A 64 4.38 -13.35 -2.96
N LYS A 65 3.06 -13.10 -2.97
CA LYS A 65 2.04 -14.13 -2.73
C LYS A 65 2.03 -15.19 -3.84
N GLN A 66 2.15 -14.77 -5.10
CA GLN A 66 2.21 -15.68 -6.25
C GLN A 66 3.46 -16.58 -6.22
N VAL A 67 4.63 -16.03 -5.88
CA VAL A 67 5.86 -16.80 -5.70
C VAL A 67 5.71 -17.84 -4.59
N ALA A 68 5.12 -17.46 -3.45
CA ALA A 68 4.87 -18.40 -2.35
C ALA A 68 3.92 -19.53 -2.76
N ALA A 69 2.84 -19.22 -3.49
CA ALA A 69 1.91 -20.20 -4.01
C ALA A 69 2.58 -21.15 -5.02
N GLN A 70 3.38 -20.62 -5.94
CA GLN A 70 4.08 -21.43 -6.94
C GLN A 70 5.13 -22.36 -6.32
N ARG A 71 5.81 -21.91 -5.25
CA ARG A 71 6.71 -22.77 -4.47
C ARG A 71 5.97 -23.92 -3.80
N ALA A 72 4.76 -23.69 -3.30
CA ALA A 72 3.93 -24.77 -2.76
C ALA A 72 3.54 -25.79 -3.84
N VAL A 73 3.13 -25.33 -5.03
CA VAL A 73 2.83 -26.22 -6.17
C VAL A 73 4.03 -27.08 -6.56
N LEU A 74 5.24 -26.53 -6.51
CA LEU A 74 6.47 -27.27 -6.81
C LEU A 74 6.81 -28.36 -5.78
N LEU A 75 6.33 -28.28 -4.55
CA LEU A 75 6.54 -29.30 -3.52
C LEU A 75 5.68 -30.54 -3.78
N ASP A 76 4.47 -30.34 -4.32
CA ASP A 76 3.50 -31.41 -4.57
C ASP A 76 3.69 -32.09 -5.94
N LEU A 77 4.53 -31.53 -6.82
CA LEU A 77 4.80 -32.05 -8.15
C LEU A 77 5.87 -33.17 -8.14
N THR A 78 5.46 -34.36 -8.57
CA THR A 78 6.33 -35.54 -8.71
C THR A 78 6.75 -35.82 -10.16
N ASP A 79 5.99 -35.35 -11.16
CA ASP A 79 6.35 -35.51 -12.57
C ASP A 79 7.48 -34.56 -13.00
N ALA A 80 8.49 -35.10 -13.70
CA ALA A 80 9.68 -34.35 -14.09
C ALA A 80 9.40 -33.27 -15.14
N LYS A 81 8.42 -33.49 -16.03
CA LYS A 81 8.08 -32.53 -17.10
C LYS A 81 7.26 -31.38 -16.53
N GLU A 82 6.27 -31.68 -15.70
CA GLU A 82 5.47 -30.67 -14.99
C GLU A 82 6.32 -29.84 -14.02
N ARG A 83 7.23 -30.48 -13.29
CA ARG A 83 8.16 -29.78 -12.39
C ARG A 83 9.07 -28.80 -13.13
N LYS A 84 9.54 -29.16 -14.33
CA LYS A 84 10.34 -28.25 -15.19
C LYS A 84 9.53 -27.03 -15.63
N ALA A 85 8.27 -27.22 -16.02
CA ALA A 85 7.39 -26.12 -16.41
C ALA A 85 7.06 -25.20 -15.22
N ALA A 86 6.76 -25.78 -14.05
CA ALA A 86 6.48 -25.03 -12.84
C ALA A 86 7.71 -24.23 -12.33
N MET A 87 8.93 -24.74 -12.51
CA MET A 87 10.17 -24.00 -12.23
C MET A 87 10.40 -22.83 -13.18
N ALA A 88 10.05 -22.97 -14.46
CA ALA A 88 10.13 -21.85 -15.42
C ALA A 88 9.15 -20.72 -15.03
N GLN A 89 7.94 -21.08 -14.60
CA GLN A 89 6.96 -20.12 -14.10
C GLN A 89 7.41 -19.44 -12.80
N LEU A 90 8.03 -20.19 -11.88
CA LEU A 90 8.59 -19.62 -10.65
C LEU A 90 9.67 -18.58 -10.98
N SER A 91 10.57 -18.89 -11.92
CA SER A 91 11.64 -17.98 -12.34
C SER A 91 11.10 -16.67 -12.92
N ASP A 92 10.06 -16.72 -13.76
CA ASP A 92 9.42 -15.52 -14.30
C ASP A 92 8.77 -14.67 -13.19
N LEU A 93 8.07 -15.31 -12.24
CA LEU A 93 7.47 -14.61 -11.09
C LEU A 93 8.53 -13.96 -10.18
N GLU A 94 9.64 -14.65 -9.92
CA GLU A 94 10.75 -14.12 -9.12
C GLU A 94 11.44 -12.94 -9.84
N MET A 95 11.64 -13.01 -11.16
CA MET A 95 12.15 -11.89 -11.96
C MET A 95 11.25 -10.66 -11.85
N ARG A 96 9.94 -10.82 -12.04
CA ARG A 96 8.97 -9.71 -11.92
C ARG A 96 8.95 -9.13 -10.51
N GLN A 97 9.03 -9.98 -9.48
CA GLN A 97 9.09 -9.54 -8.10
C GLN A 97 10.30 -8.64 -7.84
N ALA A 98 11.48 -9.01 -8.37
CA ALA A 98 12.70 -8.22 -8.23
C ALA A 98 12.59 -6.85 -8.92
N ILE A 99 12.01 -6.79 -10.13
CA ILE A 99 11.77 -5.54 -10.86
C ILE A 99 10.85 -4.62 -10.05
N ALA A 100 9.74 -5.15 -9.53
CA ALA A 100 8.79 -4.38 -8.72
C ALA A 100 9.42 -3.86 -7.41
N GLU A 101 10.30 -4.64 -6.80
CA GLU A 101 11.04 -4.24 -5.60
C GLU A 101 12.05 -3.12 -5.88
N GLU A 102 12.80 -3.21 -6.98
CA GLU A 102 13.69 -2.13 -7.40
C GLU A 102 12.94 -0.84 -7.74
N ALA A 103 11.83 -0.93 -8.49
CA ALA A 103 11.00 0.22 -8.84
C ALA A 103 10.51 0.95 -7.57
N ARG A 104 10.05 0.20 -6.57
CA ARG A 104 9.63 0.75 -5.28
C ARG A 104 10.80 1.38 -4.52
N ARG A 105 11.95 0.72 -4.47
CA ARG A 105 13.15 1.26 -3.80
C ARG A 105 13.60 2.58 -4.44
N ARG A 106 13.59 2.66 -5.78
CA ARG A 106 13.92 3.90 -6.51
C ARG A 106 12.89 5.01 -6.27
N PHE A 107 11.61 4.67 -6.17
CA PHE A 107 10.56 5.64 -5.87
C PHE A 107 10.71 6.24 -4.46
N LEU A 108 11.09 5.43 -3.47
CA LEU A 108 11.21 5.87 -2.08
C LEU A 108 12.50 6.62 -1.76
N HIS A 109 13.56 6.46 -2.56
CA HIS A 109 14.86 7.13 -2.35
C HIS A 109 15.09 8.31 -3.30
N ARG A 110 14.04 8.86 -3.92
CA ARG A 110 14.11 10.02 -4.81
C ARG A 110 13.60 11.26 -4.10
#